data_AF-A0A5M8SNC4-F1
#
_entry.id   AF-A0A5M8SNC4-F1
#
_cell.length_a   1.000
_cell.length_b   1.000
_cell.length_c   1.000
_cell.angle_alpha   90.00
_cell.angle_beta   90.00
_cell.angle_gamma   90.00
#
_symmetry.space_group_name_H-M   'P 1'
#
loop_
_entity.id
_entity.type
_entity.pdbx_description
1 polymer ?
#
loop_
_entity_poly.entity_id
_entity_poly.type
_entity_poly.pdbx_seq_one_letter_code
_entity_poly.pdbx_strand_id
1 'polypeptide(L)'
;MAMTKNASPVDWVGRLIDKRFPLFEWLGRAESGELFRTELPGPQSQKAAIRLVPAEIEGVQAQFDDWAQAEGLAHPNLLRIFESGRGRIDENEFLYVVMELPEETLAQVLPTRTLTGPEVAEMLPPILSALGYLHGRGLVHGHITPANIHVVGDRVKLSADTLQQSGQLRKLQGGLRVYDAPEVAQGTNSAASDVWSLGITLVEALTQLPPIRNAGTGGLGVPQFMPEPFAEIARRCLRVDPAERASLSDVEGLLRVPATRTAAVPPTAPVAGAAVRPAGSRVAGAAAPVSPTPAAKAAPIPNTTSALNTPMAAKAAPAGPALPGRVEQGELAFEEVQPSRRAMRALDDEPEGHGEGRRSKPSTPAIVGLAALLVVLIAALFIRSHRNRPAEAPEGQASAPASATVAPASPSQPAAAPAHPAAAAGGTNAKGAVLERVMPQISAHADRTIRGRLAVRVRVAVDRDGKVANAGFESAGPSRYFANQALEAARKWRFTPARADGRTVASTWVLRFEFRRGRTDVNPVEVAP
;
A
#
# COMPACT_ATOMS: atom_id res chain seq x y z
N MET A 1 18.11 -26.57 -17.03
CA MET A 1 19.32 -25.78 -17.33
C MET A 1 19.39 -24.58 -16.39
N ALA A 2 20.48 -23.81 -16.38
CA ALA A 2 20.50 -22.53 -15.67
C ALA A 2 19.76 -21.45 -16.49
N MET A 3 19.01 -20.57 -15.83
CA MET A 3 18.44 -19.37 -16.47
C MET A 3 19.53 -18.60 -17.23
N THR A 4 19.22 -18.16 -18.45
CA THR A 4 20.04 -17.19 -19.17
C THR A 4 20.03 -15.86 -18.41
N LYS A 5 21.11 -15.58 -17.67
CA LYS A 5 21.33 -14.29 -17.02
C LYS A 5 21.20 -13.15 -18.05
N ASN A 6 20.67 -12.02 -17.58
CA ASN A 6 20.64 -10.72 -18.27
C ASN A 6 19.57 -10.53 -19.36
N ALA A 7 18.34 -10.97 -19.11
CA ALA A 7 17.19 -10.18 -19.55
C ALA A 7 16.75 -9.26 -18.39
N SER A 8 16.75 -7.96 -18.61
CA SER A 8 16.11 -6.98 -17.73
C SER A 8 14.59 -7.05 -17.94
N PRO A 9 13.75 -6.80 -16.92
CA PRO A 9 12.31 -6.63 -17.13
C PRO A 9 11.99 -5.54 -18.17
N VAL A 10 12.87 -4.53 -18.30
CA VAL A 10 12.75 -3.48 -19.32
C VAL A 10 12.88 -4.02 -20.74
N ASP A 11 13.64 -5.10 -20.95
CA ASP A 11 13.87 -5.69 -22.28
C ASP A 11 12.65 -6.45 -22.82
N TRP A 12 11.67 -6.74 -21.94
CA TRP A 12 10.38 -7.33 -22.31
C TRP A 12 9.36 -6.27 -22.79
N VAL A 13 9.64 -4.97 -22.67
CA VAL A 13 8.77 -3.92 -23.20
C VAL A 13 8.66 -4.03 -24.72
N GLY A 14 7.43 -4.00 -25.23
CA GLY A 14 7.11 -4.26 -26.64
C GLY A 14 6.96 -5.73 -27.01
N ARG A 15 7.20 -6.68 -26.09
CA ARG A 15 6.82 -8.09 -26.27
C ARG A 15 5.34 -8.33 -25.96
N LEU A 16 4.83 -9.49 -26.36
CA LEU A 16 3.53 -10.00 -25.92
C LEU A 16 3.75 -11.25 -25.06
N ILE A 17 3.09 -11.33 -23.91
CA ILE A 17 2.89 -12.59 -23.19
C ILE A 17 1.63 -13.28 -23.74
N ASP A 18 1.68 -14.61 -23.86
CA ASP A 18 0.58 -15.46 -24.37
C ASP A 18 0.07 -15.05 -25.77
N LYS A 19 0.90 -14.34 -26.55
CA LYS A 19 0.56 -13.73 -27.85
C LYS A 19 -0.67 -12.78 -27.81
N ARG A 20 -1.12 -12.39 -26.61
CA ARG A 20 -2.39 -11.68 -26.36
C ARG A 20 -2.19 -10.35 -25.65
N PHE A 21 -1.35 -10.30 -24.63
CA PHE A 21 -1.18 -9.12 -23.77
C PHE A 21 0.15 -8.40 -24.08
N PRO A 22 0.13 -7.21 -24.69
CA PRO A 22 1.34 -6.42 -24.96
C PRO A 22 1.88 -5.78 -23.68
N LEU A 23 3.19 -5.79 -23.49
CA LEU A 23 3.87 -5.20 -22.33
C LEU A 23 4.35 -3.79 -22.69
N PHE A 24 3.72 -2.75 -22.14
CA PHE A 24 3.98 -1.36 -22.55
C PHE A 24 4.99 -0.61 -21.68
N GLU A 25 4.96 -0.82 -20.37
CA GLU A 25 5.72 -0.05 -19.38
C GLU A 25 5.96 -0.95 -18.18
N TRP A 26 7.21 -1.07 -17.72
CA TRP A 26 7.51 -1.75 -16.47
C TRP A 26 7.17 -0.83 -15.29
N LEU A 27 6.18 -1.22 -14.49
CA LEU A 27 5.67 -0.45 -13.36
C LEU A 27 6.48 -0.68 -12.08
N GLY A 28 7.33 -1.70 -12.07
CA GLY A 28 8.25 -2.04 -10.98
C GLY A 28 8.23 -3.53 -10.62
N ARG A 29 9.16 -3.92 -9.75
CA ARG A 29 9.17 -5.25 -9.13
C ARG A 29 8.22 -5.29 -7.94
N ALA A 30 7.49 -6.40 -7.79
CA ALA A 30 6.75 -6.79 -6.59
C ALA A 30 7.37 -8.05 -5.96
N GLU A 31 6.83 -8.50 -4.83
CA GLU A 31 7.42 -9.60 -4.04
C GLU A 31 7.49 -10.93 -4.79
N SER A 32 6.48 -11.28 -5.58
CA SER A 32 6.45 -12.53 -6.37
C SER A 32 6.95 -12.38 -7.82
N GLY A 33 7.08 -11.17 -8.37
CA GLY A 33 7.41 -11.00 -9.79
C GLY A 33 7.33 -9.57 -10.31
N GLU A 34 7.44 -9.43 -11.63
CA GLU A 34 7.54 -8.13 -12.31
C GLU A 34 6.16 -7.63 -12.76
N LEU A 35 5.88 -6.33 -12.58
CA LEU A 35 4.60 -5.72 -12.92
C LEU A 35 4.73 -4.81 -14.14
N PHE A 36 3.81 -4.95 -15.10
CA PHE A 36 3.77 -4.15 -16.34
C PHE A 36 2.40 -3.53 -16.56
N ARG A 37 2.36 -2.42 -17.30
CA ARG A 37 1.13 -1.92 -17.93
C ARG A 37 0.84 -2.76 -19.18
N THR A 38 -0.39 -3.25 -19.30
CA THR A 38 -0.93 -3.89 -20.51
C THR A 38 -2.28 -3.30 -20.88
N GLU A 39 -2.93 -3.84 -21.90
CA GLU A 39 -4.31 -3.54 -22.26
C GLU A 39 -5.06 -4.85 -22.54
N LEU A 40 -6.33 -4.93 -22.13
CA LEU A 40 -7.21 -6.06 -22.38
C LEU A 40 -7.66 -6.07 -23.85
N PRO A 41 -7.62 -7.22 -24.55
CA PRO A 41 -8.07 -7.33 -25.93
C PRO A 41 -9.59 -7.15 -26.04
N GLY A 42 -10.04 -6.20 -26.85
CA GLY A 42 -11.46 -5.96 -27.10
C GLY A 42 -11.73 -4.74 -28.00
N PRO A 43 -13.01 -4.45 -28.34
CA PRO A 43 -13.39 -3.33 -29.20
C PRO A 43 -13.04 -1.95 -28.64
N GLN A 44 -12.89 -1.85 -27.31
CA GLN A 44 -12.35 -0.70 -26.61
C GLN A 44 -11.19 -1.18 -25.74
N SER A 45 -9.96 -0.86 -26.13
CA SER A 45 -8.74 -1.30 -25.45
C SER A 45 -8.71 -0.76 -24.01
N GLN A 46 -8.90 -1.63 -23.01
CA GLN A 46 -8.95 -1.22 -21.61
C GLN A 46 -7.58 -1.39 -20.96
N LYS A 47 -7.02 -0.29 -20.42
CA LYS A 47 -5.78 -0.34 -19.63
C LYS A 47 -5.89 -1.29 -18.44
N ALA A 48 -4.88 -2.13 -18.28
CA ALA A 48 -4.73 -3.06 -17.16
C ALA A 48 -3.27 -3.08 -16.67
N ALA A 49 -3.04 -3.70 -15.52
CA ALA A 49 -1.73 -4.17 -15.13
C ALA A 49 -1.63 -5.68 -15.33
N ILE A 50 -0.43 -6.19 -15.56
CA ILE A 50 -0.14 -7.62 -15.65
C ILE A 50 1.10 -7.93 -14.83
N ARG A 51 0.98 -8.88 -13.90
CA ARG A 51 2.11 -9.41 -13.14
C ARG A 51 2.64 -10.65 -13.84
N LEU A 52 3.96 -10.76 -13.98
CA LEU A 52 4.67 -11.91 -14.54
C LEU A 52 5.51 -12.57 -13.44
N VAL A 53 5.30 -13.87 -13.23
CA VAL A 53 6.01 -14.68 -12.24
C VAL A 53 6.64 -15.88 -12.97
N PRO A 54 7.98 -16.10 -12.88
CA PRO A 54 8.62 -17.25 -13.52
C PRO A 54 8.01 -18.58 -13.07
N ALA A 55 7.67 -19.45 -14.03
CA ALA A 55 7.01 -20.73 -13.75
C ALA A 55 7.92 -21.75 -13.03
N GLU A 56 9.22 -21.47 -12.93
CA GLU A 56 10.25 -22.29 -12.28
C GLU A 56 10.24 -22.19 -10.73
N ILE A 57 9.46 -21.29 -10.14
CA ILE A 57 9.46 -21.02 -8.69
C ILE A 57 8.68 -22.10 -7.91
N GLU A 58 9.26 -22.68 -6.87
CA GLU A 58 8.58 -23.70 -6.06
C GLU A 58 7.32 -23.12 -5.39
N GLY A 59 6.17 -23.80 -5.54
CA GLY A 59 4.89 -23.38 -4.95
C GLY A 59 4.06 -22.45 -5.84
N VAL A 60 4.61 -21.96 -6.95
CA VAL A 60 3.91 -21.02 -7.84
C VAL A 60 2.63 -21.58 -8.48
N GLN A 61 2.52 -22.91 -8.59
CA GLN A 61 1.28 -23.60 -8.98
C GLN A 61 0.12 -23.29 -8.03
N ALA A 62 0.35 -23.32 -6.72
CA ALA A 62 -0.71 -23.00 -5.75
C ALA A 62 -1.13 -21.52 -5.85
N GLN A 63 -0.17 -20.61 -6.08
CA GLN A 63 -0.48 -19.20 -6.34
C GLN A 63 -1.31 -18.99 -7.63
N PHE A 64 -1.08 -19.81 -8.66
CA PHE A 64 -1.92 -19.80 -9.87
C PHE A 64 -3.34 -20.30 -9.60
N ASP A 65 -3.48 -21.39 -8.83
CA ASP A 65 -4.77 -21.95 -8.45
C ASP A 65 -5.55 -20.99 -7.51
N ASP A 66 -4.85 -20.26 -6.65
CA ASP A 66 -5.38 -19.16 -5.82
C ASP A 66 -5.84 -17.96 -6.69
N TRP A 67 -5.09 -17.58 -7.73
CA TRP A 67 -5.48 -16.51 -8.66
C TRP A 67 -6.73 -16.85 -9.48
N ALA A 68 -6.84 -18.08 -9.99
CA ALA A 68 -7.99 -18.53 -10.76
C ALA A 68 -9.29 -18.52 -9.93
N GLN A 69 -9.21 -18.80 -8.62
CA GLN A 69 -10.33 -18.62 -7.69
C GLN A 69 -10.70 -17.14 -7.47
N ALA A 70 -9.70 -16.25 -7.50
CA ALA A 70 -9.89 -14.81 -7.27
C ALA A 70 -10.52 -14.06 -8.47
N GLU A 71 -10.46 -14.60 -9.69
CA GLU A 71 -11.11 -14.03 -10.91
C GLU A 71 -12.62 -13.79 -10.73
N GLY A 72 -13.31 -14.65 -9.97
CA GLY A 72 -14.74 -14.55 -9.70
C GLY A 72 -15.12 -13.47 -8.67
N LEU A 73 -14.15 -12.79 -8.05
CA LEU A 73 -14.40 -11.87 -6.94
C LEU A 73 -14.60 -10.43 -7.42
N ALA A 74 -15.75 -9.85 -7.05
CA ALA A 74 -16.12 -8.48 -7.36
C ALA A 74 -16.54 -7.74 -6.08
N HIS A 75 -15.75 -6.75 -5.68
CA HIS A 75 -15.99 -5.89 -4.53
C HIS A 75 -15.40 -4.49 -4.78
N PRO A 76 -16.08 -3.37 -4.43
CA PRO A 76 -15.63 -2.02 -4.76
C PRO A 76 -14.25 -1.62 -4.19
N ASN A 77 -13.81 -2.30 -3.13
CA ASN A 77 -12.53 -2.07 -2.45
C ASN A 77 -11.56 -3.26 -2.56
N LEU A 78 -11.78 -4.15 -3.52
CA LEU A 78 -10.84 -5.20 -3.91
C LEU A 78 -10.34 -4.90 -5.32
N LEU A 79 -9.03 -4.98 -5.56
CA LEU A 79 -8.41 -4.77 -6.86
C LEU A 79 -8.82 -5.92 -7.78
N ARG A 80 -9.56 -5.61 -8.85
CA ARG A 80 -10.16 -6.68 -9.67
C ARG A 80 -9.10 -7.42 -10.48
N ILE A 81 -9.05 -8.74 -10.36
CA ILE A 81 -8.43 -9.61 -11.35
C ILE A 81 -9.40 -9.79 -12.54
N PHE A 82 -8.86 -9.76 -13.76
CA PHE A 82 -9.61 -9.96 -14.99
C PHE A 82 -9.44 -11.37 -15.55
N GLU A 83 -8.22 -11.91 -15.49
CA GLU A 83 -7.84 -13.21 -16.04
C GLU A 83 -6.46 -13.61 -15.46
N SER A 84 -6.23 -14.90 -15.24
CA SER A 84 -4.90 -15.49 -14.99
C SER A 84 -4.57 -16.56 -16.02
N GLY A 85 -3.28 -16.77 -16.28
CA GLY A 85 -2.86 -17.68 -17.35
C GLY A 85 -1.39 -18.06 -17.33
N ARG A 86 -0.96 -18.75 -18.39
CA ARG A 86 0.43 -19.15 -18.63
C ARG A 86 0.86 -18.64 -19.99
N GLY A 87 2.11 -18.19 -20.11
CA GLY A 87 2.65 -17.74 -21.38
C GLY A 87 4.16 -17.81 -21.40
N ARG A 88 4.75 -17.46 -22.54
CA ARG A 88 6.20 -17.38 -22.72
C ARG A 88 6.61 -16.01 -23.25
N ILE A 89 7.79 -15.55 -22.83
CA ILE A 89 8.48 -14.39 -23.43
C ILE A 89 9.85 -14.88 -23.86
N ASP A 90 10.10 -14.80 -25.16
CA ASP A 90 11.21 -15.45 -25.83
C ASP A 90 11.25 -16.95 -25.41
N GLU A 91 12.31 -17.45 -24.77
CA GLU A 91 12.37 -18.86 -24.31
C GLU A 91 11.79 -19.10 -22.91
N ASN A 92 11.53 -18.06 -22.10
CA ASN A 92 11.21 -18.21 -20.67
C ASN A 92 9.71 -18.42 -20.43
N GLU A 93 9.34 -19.26 -19.46
CA GLU A 93 7.93 -19.53 -19.09
C GLU A 93 7.49 -18.72 -17.86
N PHE A 94 6.31 -18.12 -17.96
CA PHE A 94 5.71 -17.31 -16.91
C PHE A 94 4.27 -17.72 -16.64
N LEU A 95 3.89 -17.68 -15.36
CA LEU A 95 2.52 -17.51 -14.94
C LEU A 95 2.22 -16.02 -14.90
N TYR A 96 1.00 -15.64 -15.29
CA TYR A 96 0.57 -14.26 -15.28
C TYR A 96 -0.80 -14.08 -14.63
N VAL A 97 -1.02 -12.88 -14.09
CA VAL A 97 -2.33 -12.42 -13.64
C VAL A 97 -2.55 -10.99 -14.14
N VAL A 98 -3.66 -10.78 -14.84
CA VAL A 98 -4.09 -9.51 -15.40
C VAL A 98 -5.11 -8.89 -14.46
N MET A 99 -4.90 -7.63 -14.10
CA MET A 99 -5.66 -6.94 -13.04
C MET A 99 -5.94 -5.48 -13.41
N GLU A 100 -6.87 -4.87 -12.69
CA GLU A 100 -7.15 -3.44 -12.71
C GLU A 100 -5.84 -2.65 -12.47
N LEU A 101 -5.56 -1.65 -13.31
CA LEU A 101 -4.31 -0.89 -13.26
C LEU A 101 -4.27 0.03 -12.02
N PRO A 102 -3.41 -0.22 -11.00
CA PRO A 102 -3.24 0.72 -9.91
C PRO A 102 -2.49 1.97 -10.36
N GLU A 103 -2.89 3.12 -9.84
CA GLU A 103 -2.16 4.36 -10.08
C GLU A 103 -0.95 4.44 -9.14
N GLU A 104 -1.16 4.19 -7.86
CA GLU A 104 -0.18 4.34 -6.79
C GLU A 104 -0.42 3.29 -5.70
N THR A 105 0.60 2.90 -4.95
CA THR A 105 0.48 2.02 -3.77
C THR A 105 0.90 2.74 -2.50
N LEU A 106 0.41 2.30 -1.34
CA LEU A 106 0.80 2.90 -0.06
C LEU A 106 2.33 2.81 0.17
N ALA A 107 2.98 1.72 -0.29
CA ALA A 107 4.43 1.57 -0.28
C ALA A 107 5.19 2.59 -1.15
N GLN A 108 4.54 3.25 -2.11
CA GLN A 108 5.13 4.35 -2.89
C GLN A 108 4.98 5.70 -2.17
N VAL A 109 3.94 5.85 -1.34
CA VAL A 109 3.70 7.07 -0.55
C VAL A 109 4.58 7.12 0.71
N LEU A 110 4.64 6.02 1.48
CA LEU A 110 5.27 6.00 2.80
C LEU A 110 6.78 6.35 2.84
N PRO A 111 7.60 6.10 1.81
CA PRO A 111 8.98 6.61 1.77
C PRO A 111 9.09 8.14 1.77
N THR A 112 8.00 8.85 1.41
CA THR A 112 8.00 10.33 1.30
C THR A 112 7.39 11.04 2.51
N ARG A 113 6.46 10.38 3.22
CA ARG A 113 5.72 10.95 4.37
C ARG A 113 4.93 9.88 5.13
N THR A 114 4.52 10.18 6.35
CA THR A 114 3.41 9.49 7.01
C THR A 114 2.07 9.82 6.33
N LEU A 115 1.10 8.91 6.50
CA LEU A 115 -0.32 9.29 6.50
C LEU A 115 -0.67 9.94 7.85
N THR A 116 -1.72 10.74 7.85
CA THR A 116 -2.32 11.32 9.07
C THR A 116 -3.64 10.65 9.42
N GLY A 117 -4.12 10.86 10.66
CA GLY A 117 -5.39 10.32 11.14
C GLY A 117 -6.57 10.45 10.16
N PRO A 118 -6.85 11.61 9.53
CA PRO A 118 -7.90 11.72 8.52
C PRO A 118 -7.72 10.81 7.30
N GLU A 119 -6.49 10.69 6.77
CA GLU A 119 -6.20 9.82 5.62
C GLU A 119 -6.31 8.35 5.98
N VAL A 120 -5.89 7.98 7.20
CA VAL A 120 -6.02 6.62 7.74
C VAL A 120 -7.48 6.27 8.05
N ALA A 121 -8.29 7.24 8.50
CA ALA A 121 -9.73 7.08 8.68
C ALA A 121 -10.49 6.94 7.34
N GLU A 122 -9.97 7.50 6.24
CA GLU A 122 -10.50 7.25 4.89
C GLU A 122 -9.97 5.93 4.29
N MET A 123 -8.75 5.50 4.64
CA MET A 123 -8.13 4.26 4.18
C MET A 123 -8.72 2.99 4.83
N LEU A 124 -8.96 3.00 6.14
CA LEU A 124 -9.32 1.79 6.89
C LEU A 124 -10.69 1.19 6.49
N PRO A 125 -11.81 1.94 6.40
CA PRO A 125 -13.12 1.36 6.07
C PRO A 125 -13.15 0.62 4.71
N PRO A 126 -12.55 1.13 3.62
CA PRO A 126 -12.29 0.34 2.40
C PRO A 126 -11.64 -1.03 2.63
N ILE A 127 -10.58 -1.09 3.43
CA ILE A 127 -9.83 -2.32 3.69
C ILE A 127 -10.64 -3.27 4.58
N LEU A 128 -11.28 -2.77 5.64
CA LEU A 128 -12.15 -3.55 6.52
C LEU A 128 -13.34 -4.16 5.75
N SER A 129 -13.94 -3.39 4.83
CA SER A 129 -15.01 -3.85 3.95
C SER A 129 -14.54 -4.95 2.98
N ALA A 130 -13.33 -4.83 2.42
CA ALA A 130 -12.74 -5.88 1.58
C ALA A 130 -12.43 -7.15 2.38
N LEU A 131 -11.87 -7.03 3.58
CA LEU A 131 -11.60 -8.18 4.46
C LEU A 131 -12.89 -8.86 4.90
N GLY A 132 -13.94 -8.12 5.27
CA GLY A 132 -15.25 -8.70 5.61
C GLY A 132 -15.88 -9.48 4.45
N TYR A 133 -15.74 -8.99 3.22
CA TYR A 133 -16.16 -9.69 2.00
C TYR A 133 -15.42 -11.01 1.79
N LEU A 134 -14.11 -11.06 2.06
CA LEU A 134 -13.24 -12.24 1.92
C LEU A 134 -13.48 -13.25 3.04
N HIS A 135 -13.44 -12.81 4.30
CA HIS A 135 -13.63 -13.64 5.50
C HIS A 135 -15.01 -14.30 5.50
N GLY A 136 -16.05 -13.58 5.05
CA GLY A 136 -17.40 -14.12 4.84
C GLY A 136 -17.52 -15.18 3.73
N ARG A 137 -16.45 -15.45 2.98
CA ARG A 137 -16.35 -16.54 1.98
C ARG A 137 -15.39 -17.66 2.42
N GLY A 138 -14.83 -17.57 3.64
CA GLY A 138 -13.78 -18.47 4.09
C GLY A 138 -12.41 -18.23 3.44
N LEU A 139 -12.22 -17.10 2.76
CA LEU A 139 -10.92 -16.66 2.24
C LEU A 139 -10.21 -15.75 3.24
N VAL A 140 -8.89 -15.68 3.16
CA VAL A 140 -8.03 -14.74 3.88
C VAL A 140 -7.15 -13.99 2.87
N HIS A 141 -6.75 -12.75 3.18
CA HIS A 141 -5.82 -12.01 2.33
C HIS A 141 -4.37 -12.46 2.52
N GLY A 142 -4.03 -12.91 3.73
CA GLY A 142 -2.78 -13.62 4.08
C GLY A 142 -1.50 -12.80 4.01
N HIS A 143 -1.54 -11.61 3.40
CA HIS A 143 -0.37 -10.79 3.12
C HIS A 143 -0.69 -9.27 3.06
N ILE A 144 -1.35 -8.72 4.09
CA ILE A 144 -1.64 -7.27 4.13
C ILE A 144 -0.34 -6.49 4.43
N THR A 145 0.06 -5.64 3.48
CA THR A 145 1.23 -4.75 3.57
C THR A 145 0.95 -3.45 2.79
N PRO A 146 1.73 -2.38 2.96
CA PRO A 146 1.62 -1.18 2.12
C PRO A 146 1.78 -1.43 0.62
N ALA A 147 2.42 -2.51 0.19
CA ALA A 147 2.58 -2.82 -1.24
C ALA A 147 1.28 -3.33 -1.87
N ASN A 148 0.37 -3.88 -1.05
CA ASN A 148 -0.88 -4.51 -1.46
C ASN A 148 -2.11 -3.63 -1.17
N ILE A 149 -1.90 -2.38 -0.74
CA ILE A 149 -2.91 -1.33 -0.63
C ILE A 149 -2.71 -0.36 -1.79
N HIS A 150 -3.69 -0.34 -2.70
CA HIS A 150 -3.65 0.37 -3.98
C HIS A 150 -4.63 1.53 -4.00
N VAL A 151 -4.30 2.56 -4.80
CA VAL A 151 -5.23 3.63 -5.20
C VAL A 151 -5.57 3.43 -6.68
N VAL A 152 -6.87 3.38 -6.99
CA VAL A 152 -7.40 3.36 -8.35
C VAL A 152 -8.46 4.45 -8.48
N GLY A 153 -8.21 5.49 -9.27
CA GLY A 153 -9.02 6.70 -9.27
C GLY A 153 -9.06 7.31 -7.87
N ASP A 154 -10.27 7.45 -7.31
CA ASP A 154 -10.50 7.94 -5.95
C ASP A 154 -10.84 6.82 -4.95
N ARG A 155 -10.40 5.59 -5.19
CA ARG A 155 -10.72 4.42 -4.36
C ARG A 155 -9.48 3.71 -3.84
N VAL A 156 -9.42 3.54 -2.53
CA VAL A 156 -8.54 2.58 -1.87
C VAL A 156 -9.04 1.17 -2.14
N LYS A 157 -8.14 0.28 -2.59
CA LYS A 157 -8.42 -1.13 -2.85
C LYS A 157 -7.32 -2.03 -2.28
N LEU A 158 -7.72 -3.18 -1.74
CA LEU A 158 -6.82 -4.25 -1.31
C LEU A 158 -6.52 -5.19 -2.50
N SER A 159 -5.33 -5.78 -2.57
CA SER A 159 -4.99 -6.81 -3.57
C SER A 159 -5.94 -8.02 -3.57
N ALA A 160 -6.07 -8.68 -4.73
CA ALA A 160 -6.73 -9.99 -4.88
C ALA A 160 -5.75 -11.10 -5.29
N ASP A 161 -4.48 -10.77 -5.57
CA ASP A 161 -3.46 -11.69 -6.11
C ASP A 161 -2.59 -12.36 -5.03
N THR A 162 -3.02 -12.29 -3.77
CA THR A 162 -2.42 -12.95 -2.60
C THR A 162 -3.42 -13.75 -1.76
N LEU A 163 -4.68 -13.85 -2.20
CA LEU A 163 -5.76 -14.48 -1.44
C LEU A 163 -5.51 -15.98 -1.26
N GLN A 164 -5.93 -16.54 -0.13
CA GLN A 164 -5.78 -17.96 0.22
C GLN A 164 -7.04 -18.49 0.91
N GLN A 165 -7.22 -19.81 0.95
CA GLN A 165 -8.28 -20.43 1.75
C GLN A 165 -7.93 -20.33 3.25
N SER A 166 -8.90 -19.96 4.09
CA SER A 166 -8.69 -19.89 5.55
C SER A 166 -8.35 -21.27 6.12
N GLY A 167 -7.31 -21.35 6.96
CA GLY A 167 -6.79 -22.60 7.50
C GLY A 167 -5.88 -23.40 6.56
N GLN A 168 -5.62 -22.94 5.33
CA GLN A 168 -4.65 -23.55 4.42
C GLN A 168 -3.23 -23.48 5.01
N LEU A 169 -2.50 -24.60 4.97
CA LEU A 169 -1.14 -24.69 5.51
C LEU A 169 -0.14 -23.92 4.65
N ARG A 170 0.30 -22.76 5.14
CA ARG A 170 1.28 -21.90 4.46
C ARG A 170 2.70 -22.43 4.67
N LYS A 171 3.35 -22.91 3.61
CA LYS A 171 4.81 -23.18 3.59
C LYS A 171 5.58 -21.89 3.91
N LEU A 172 6.31 -21.86 5.02
CA LEU A 172 7.18 -20.74 5.40
C LEU A 172 8.56 -20.82 4.72
N GLN A 173 8.58 -20.82 3.38
CA GLN A 173 9.79 -20.57 2.61
C GLN A 173 10.34 -19.18 2.98
N GLY A 174 11.53 -19.13 3.60
CA GLY A 174 12.13 -17.91 4.14
C GLY A 174 11.73 -17.53 5.57
N GLY A 175 10.84 -18.28 6.23
CA GLY A 175 10.37 -18.00 7.59
C GLY A 175 9.23 -16.98 7.67
N LEU A 176 9.07 -16.35 8.85
CA LEU A 176 8.09 -15.27 9.07
C LEU A 176 8.57 -13.93 8.51
N ARG A 177 7.69 -13.24 7.80
CA ARG A 177 7.83 -11.85 7.34
C ARG A 177 7.53 -10.88 8.49
N VAL A 178 7.89 -9.60 8.31
CA VAL A 178 7.64 -8.53 9.30
C VAL A 178 6.16 -8.38 9.66
N TYR A 179 5.28 -8.61 8.68
CA TYR A 179 3.82 -8.45 8.83
C TYR A 179 3.12 -9.71 9.33
N ASP A 180 3.78 -10.87 9.30
CA ASP A 180 3.13 -12.14 9.65
C ASP A 180 2.79 -12.21 11.14
N ALA A 181 1.62 -12.78 11.43
CA ALA A 181 1.15 -13.00 12.79
C ALA A 181 1.88 -14.19 13.45
N PRO A 182 2.06 -14.19 14.79
CA PRO A 182 2.87 -15.20 15.48
C PRO A 182 2.33 -16.63 15.30
N GLU A 183 1.01 -16.80 15.17
CA GLU A 183 0.38 -18.10 14.91
C GLU A 183 0.69 -18.67 13.52
N VAL A 184 1.06 -17.82 12.54
CA VAL A 184 1.43 -18.27 11.18
C VAL A 184 2.71 -19.12 11.22
N ALA A 185 3.53 -19.02 12.27
CA ALA A 185 4.65 -19.93 12.53
C ALA A 185 4.23 -21.42 12.62
N GLN A 186 2.97 -21.66 12.99
CA GLN A 186 2.37 -22.99 13.15
C GLN A 186 1.69 -23.46 11.84
N GLY A 187 1.85 -22.72 10.74
CA GLY A 187 1.33 -23.02 9.41
C GLY A 187 -0.09 -22.50 9.13
N THR A 188 -0.86 -22.16 10.16
CA THR A 188 -2.25 -21.71 10.05
C THR A 188 -2.35 -20.24 9.66
N ASN A 189 -2.96 -19.94 8.52
CA ASN A 189 -3.34 -18.58 8.11
C ASN A 189 -4.84 -18.35 8.39
N SER A 190 -5.23 -17.19 8.93
CA SER A 190 -6.58 -16.97 9.45
C SER A 190 -7.07 -15.50 9.33
N ALA A 191 -8.38 -15.30 9.50
CA ALA A 191 -8.99 -13.97 9.57
C ALA A 191 -8.37 -13.08 10.67
N ALA A 192 -7.94 -13.66 11.80
CA ALA A 192 -7.23 -12.92 12.85
C ALA A 192 -5.80 -12.55 12.43
N SER A 193 -5.14 -13.37 11.59
CA SER A 193 -3.79 -13.13 11.06
C SER A 193 -3.79 -11.95 10.07
N ASP A 194 -4.86 -11.78 9.29
CA ASP A 194 -5.12 -10.56 8.53
C ASP A 194 -5.24 -9.33 9.45
N VAL A 195 -6.01 -9.40 10.55
CA VAL A 195 -6.15 -8.27 11.48
C VAL A 195 -4.79 -7.86 12.09
N TRP A 196 -3.93 -8.81 12.44
CA TRP A 196 -2.57 -8.51 12.88
C TRP A 196 -1.78 -7.77 11.79
N SER A 197 -1.78 -8.28 10.55
CA SER A 197 -1.08 -7.69 9.41
C SER A 197 -1.57 -6.27 9.09
N LEU A 198 -2.88 -6.03 9.25
CA LEU A 198 -3.50 -4.70 9.19
C LEU A 198 -3.01 -3.79 10.33
N GLY A 199 -2.84 -4.33 11.54
CA GLY A 199 -2.25 -3.62 12.69
C GLY A 199 -0.81 -3.18 12.45
N ILE A 200 0.02 -4.04 11.83
CA ILE A 200 1.39 -3.69 11.41
C ILE A 200 1.36 -2.53 10.41
N THR A 201 0.55 -2.69 9.35
CA THR A 201 0.40 -1.72 8.27
C THR A 201 -0.14 -0.36 8.78
N LEU A 202 -1.02 -0.37 9.78
CA LEU A 202 -1.53 0.83 10.45
C LEU A 202 -0.44 1.59 11.22
N VAL A 203 0.42 0.87 11.95
CA VAL A 203 1.54 1.48 12.68
C VAL A 203 2.51 2.14 11.70
N GLU A 204 2.88 1.42 10.64
CA GLU A 204 3.81 1.92 9.63
C GLU A 204 3.21 3.11 8.86
N ALA A 205 1.93 3.06 8.48
CA ALA A 205 1.27 4.16 7.78
C ALA A 205 1.30 5.48 8.57
N LEU A 206 1.18 5.42 9.90
CA LEU A 206 1.20 6.59 10.78
C LEU A 206 2.60 7.02 11.23
N THR A 207 3.65 6.22 11.01
CA THR A 207 4.98 6.47 11.62
C THR A 207 6.19 6.26 10.70
N GLN A 208 5.99 5.77 9.46
CA GLN A 208 7.03 5.33 8.52
C GLN A 208 7.97 4.23 9.07
N LEU A 209 7.57 3.56 10.16
CA LEU A 209 8.36 2.52 10.82
C LEU A 209 7.46 1.32 11.17
N PRO A 210 7.87 0.08 10.88
CA PRO A 210 7.18 -1.08 11.44
C PRO A 210 7.33 -1.10 12.98
N PRO A 211 6.34 -1.62 13.72
CA PRO A 211 6.39 -1.67 15.18
C PRO A 211 7.56 -2.51 15.69
N ILE A 212 8.20 -2.03 16.75
CA ILE A 212 9.40 -2.67 17.33
C ILE A 212 8.98 -3.81 18.26
N ARG A 213 9.69 -4.95 18.23
CA ARG A 213 9.48 -6.05 19.20
C ARG A 213 9.95 -5.65 20.60
N ASN A 214 9.06 -5.74 21.57
CA ASN A 214 9.37 -5.46 22.98
C ASN A 214 10.06 -6.68 23.61
N ALA A 215 11.36 -6.55 23.90
CA ALA A 215 12.17 -7.64 24.45
C ALA A 215 11.65 -8.23 25.77
N GLY A 216 10.89 -7.46 26.57
CA GLY A 216 10.32 -7.90 27.84
C GLY A 216 8.95 -8.60 27.76
N THR A 217 8.25 -8.55 26.63
CA THR A 217 6.89 -9.14 26.50
C THR A 217 6.69 -9.97 25.23
N GLY A 218 7.65 -10.01 24.30
CA GLY A 218 7.58 -10.74 23.03
C GLY A 218 6.64 -10.12 21.98
N GLY A 219 5.60 -9.40 22.43
CA GLY A 219 4.69 -8.63 21.60
C GLY A 219 5.31 -7.37 20.99
N LEU A 220 4.54 -6.70 20.13
CA LEU A 220 4.96 -5.52 19.39
C LEU A 220 4.55 -4.22 20.10
N GLY A 221 5.44 -3.23 20.11
CA GLY A 221 5.20 -1.92 20.70
C GLY A 221 4.52 -0.98 19.71
N VAL A 222 3.33 -0.49 20.07
CA VAL A 222 2.70 0.66 19.39
C VAL A 222 3.33 1.96 19.90
N PRO A 223 3.87 2.83 19.03
CA PRO A 223 4.52 4.07 19.46
C PRO A 223 3.59 5.04 20.19
N GLN A 224 4.05 5.59 21.32
CA GLN A 224 3.23 6.45 22.21
C GLN A 224 2.76 7.78 21.57
N PHE A 225 3.43 8.24 20.51
CA PHE A 225 3.07 9.47 19.78
C PHE A 225 1.97 9.26 18.72
N MET A 226 1.46 8.03 18.58
CA MET A 226 0.39 7.71 17.65
C MET A 226 -0.95 8.28 18.13
N PRO A 227 -1.71 8.99 17.28
CA PRO A 227 -2.99 9.57 17.69
C PRO A 227 -4.05 8.49 17.95
N GLU A 228 -4.91 8.73 18.94
CA GLU A 228 -6.14 7.95 19.13
C GLU A 228 -7.21 8.33 18.08
N PRO A 229 -8.09 7.41 17.65
CA PRO A 229 -8.27 6.03 18.14
C PRO A 229 -7.30 5.00 17.52
N PHE A 230 -6.39 5.42 16.62
CA PHE A 230 -5.55 4.50 15.85
C PHE A 230 -4.54 3.75 16.71
N ALA A 231 -4.04 4.37 17.79
CA ALA A 231 -3.16 3.71 18.73
C ALA A 231 -3.88 2.57 19.49
N GLU A 232 -5.13 2.76 19.94
CA GLU A 232 -5.95 1.69 20.52
C GLU A 232 -6.27 0.58 19.51
N ILE A 233 -6.62 0.94 18.28
CA ILE A 233 -6.83 -0.03 17.19
C ILE A 233 -5.58 -0.90 17.01
N ALA A 234 -4.41 -0.28 16.84
CA ALA A 234 -3.15 -1.01 16.71
C ALA A 234 -2.85 -1.91 17.92
N ARG A 235 -3.12 -1.45 19.15
CA ARG A 235 -2.94 -2.25 20.38
C ARG A 235 -3.86 -3.47 20.46
N ARG A 236 -5.04 -3.45 19.84
CA ARG A 236 -5.95 -4.62 19.76
C ARG A 236 -5.67 -5.52 18.56
N CYS A 237 -5.23 -4.97 17.44
CA CYS A 237 -4.79 -5.75 16.28
C CYS A 237 -3.51 -6.54 16.57
N LEU A 238 -2.59 -5.98 17.36
CA LEU A 238 -1.29 -6.60 17.68
C LEU A 238 -1.30 -7.44 18.97
N ARG A 239 -2.45 -8.03 19.31
CA ARG A 239 -2.57 -9.04 20.37
C ARG A 239 -1.97 -10.37 19.91
N VAL A 240 -1.07 -10.91 20.72
CA VAL A 240 -0.32 -12.15 20.40
C VAL A 240 -1.25 -13.33 20.27
N ASP A 241 -2.18 -13.50 21.22
CA ASP A 241 -3.26 -14.48 21.12
C ASP A 241 -4.28 -14.03 20.04
N PRO A 242 -4.59 -14.87 19.02
CA PRO A 242 -5.59 -14.57 18.01
C PRO A 242 -7.02 -14.40 18.54
N ALA A 243 -7.37 -15.04 19.67
CA ALA A 243 -8.72 -14.96 20.26
C ALA A 243 -8.96 -13.65 21.03
N GLU A 244 -7.89 -13.04 21.57
CA GLU A 244 -7.91 -11.72 22.23
C GLU A 244 -7.77 -10.56 21.24
N ARG A 245 -7.67 -10.85 19.94
CA ARG A 245 -7.44 -9.87 18.86
C ARG A 245 -8.77 -9.25 18.42
N ALA A 246 -8.75 -7.97 18.07
CA ALA A 246 -9.96 -7.27 17.61
C ALA A 246 -10.62 -7.96 16.40
N SER A 247 -11.96 -8.01 16.36
CA SER A 247 -12.68 -8.30 15.12
C SER A 247 -12.66 -7.08 14.19
N LEU A 248 -12.98 -7.27 12.90
CA LEU A 248 -13.18 -6.16 11.97
C LEU A 248 -14.25 -5.17 12.48
N SER A 249 -15.29 -5.69 13.16
CA SER A 249 -16.35 -4.86 13.75
C SER A 249 -15.89 -4.04 14.96
N ASP A 250 -14.91 -4.51 15.73
CA ASP A 250 -14.30 -3.74 16.82
C ASP A 250 -13.46 -2.59 16.27
N VAL A 251 -12.71 -2.84 15.19
CA VAL A 251 -11.93 -1.79 14.51
C VAL A 251 -12.86 -0.74 13.91
N GLU A 252 -13.93 -1.14 13.22
CA GLU A 252 -14.95 -0.20 12.73
C GLU A 252 -15.63 0.57 13.88
N GLY A 253 -15.92 -0.09 15.00
CA GLY A 253 -16.47 0.55 16.19
C GLY A 253 -15.56 1.65 16.74
N LEU A 254 -14.26 1.34 16.91
CA LEU A 254 -13.26 2.30 17.40
C LEU A 254 -13.05 3.48 16.44
N LEU A 255 -13.15 3.28 15.12
CA LEU A 255 -13.08 4.37 14.13
C LEU A 255 -14.31 5.30 14.16
N ARG A 256 -15.48 4.78 14.55
CA ARG A 256 -16.73 5.56 14.63
C ARG A 256 -16.88 6.36 15.94
N VAL A 257 -16.14 6.00 16.99
CA VAL A 257 -16.14 6.76 18.26
C VAL A 257 -15.30 8.03 18.09
N PRO A 258 -15.87 9.24 18.28
CA PRO A 258 -15.08 10.46 18.24
C PRO A 258 -14.04 10.48 19.36
N ALA A 259 -12.83 10.99 19.07
CA ALA A 259 -11.71 11.05 20.02
C ALA A 259 -11.97 11.94 21.27
N THR A 260 -13.11 12.62 21.35
CA THR A 260 -13.57 13.39 22.51
C THR A 260 -14.10 12.50 23.64
N ARG A 261 -13.23 11.65 24.19
CA ARG A 261 -13.44 11.05 25.52
C ARG A 261 -12.17 10.87 26.35
N THR A 262 -11.12 11.63 26.06
CA THR A 262 -10.17 12.05 27.11
C THR A 262 -10.97 12.69 28.24
N ALA A 263 -10.84 12.16 29.45
CA ALA A 263 -11.64 12.61 30.59
C ALA A 263 -11.34 14.08 30.91
N ALA A 264 -12.39 14.88 31.10
CA ALA A 264 -12.25 16.20 31.68
C ALA A 264 -11.77 16.04 33.12
N VAL A 265 -10.50 16.34 33.38
CA VAL A 265 -10.00 16.53 34.75
C VAL A 265 -10.82 17.67 35.36
N PRO A 266 -11.56 17.45 36.47
CA PRO A 266 -12.33 18.52 37.08
C PRO A 266 -11.36 19.61 37.56
N PRO A 267 -11.64 20.90 37.29
CA PRO A 267 -10.71 21.97 37.63
C PRO A 267 -10.53 22.04 39.15
N THR A 268 -9.32 21.73 39.61
CA THR A 268 -8.93 21.90 41.01
C THR A 268 -9.01 23.38 41.39
N ALA A 269 -9.87 23.72 42.34
CA ALA A 269 -10.06 25.10 42.78
C ALA A 269 -8.75 25.69 43.35
N PRO A 270 -8.45 26.99 43.09
CA PRO A 270 -7.24 27.62 43.58
C PRO A 270 -7.33 27.88 45.09
N VAL A 271 -6.48 27.22 45.87
CA VAL A 271 -6.27 27.57 47.28
C VAL A 271 -5.35 28.78 47.33
N ALA A 272 -5.86 29.92 47.81
CA ALA A 272 -5.08 31.14 47.95
C ALA A 272 -3.97 30.99 49.01
N GLY A 273 -2.79 31.55 48.73
CA GLY A 273 -1.65 31.49 49.64
C GLY A 273 -1.73 32.52 50.78
N ALA A 274 -1.38 32.08 51.98
CA ALA A 274 -0.99 32.91 53.12
C ALA A 274 0.25 32.29 53.77
N ALA A 275 1.12 33.09 54.40
CA ALA A 275 2.49 32.68 54.73
C ALA A 275 2.93 33.06 56.17
N VAL A 276 4.12 32.54 56.54
CA VAL A 276 4.97 32.93 57.69
C VAL A 276 4.62 32.31 59.07
N ARG A 277 5.37 31.26 59.44
CA ARG A 277 6.31 31.06 60.60
C ARG A 277 6.14 31.91 61.91
N PRO A 278 6.69 31.52 63.10
CA PRO A 278 7.56 30.37 63.44
C PRO A 278 7.28 29.59 64.78
N ALA A 279 7.97 28.45 64.95
CA ALA A 279 8.53 27.81 66.18
C ALA A 279 7.81 27.82 67.56
N GLY A 280 7.71 26.66 68.24
CA GLY A 280 7.17 26.54 69.60
C GLY A 280 7.29 25.19 70.36
N SER A 281 8.51 24.72 70.64
CA SER A 281 8.98 23.88 71.78
C SER A 281 8.11 22.82 72.55
N ARG A 282 8.76 21.67 72.84
CA ARG A 282 8.71 20.81 74.07
C ARG A 282 7.67 19.66 74.30
N VAL A 283 8.21 18.42 74.20
CA VAL A 283 8.45 17.42 75.30
C VAL A 283 7.43 16.29 75.64
N ALA A 284 7.96 15.06 75.49
CA ALA A 284 7.80 13.80 76.24
C ALA A 284 6.46 13.01 76.30
N GLY A 285 6.62 11.68 76.36
CA GLY A 285 5.58 10.66 76.58
C GLY A 285 5.96 9.34 75.91
N ALA A 286 6.60 8.41 76.64
CA ALA A 286 7.10 7.16 76.08
C ALA A 286 6.53 5.92 76.80
N ALA A 287 6.07 4.92 76.02
CA ALA A 287 6.08 3.50 76.39
C ALA A 287 5.66 2.60 75.20
N ALA A 288 6.31 1.45 75.07
CA ALA A 288 5.78 0.22 74.46
C ALA A 288 5.92 -0.89 75.52
N PRO A 289 5.18 -2.03 75.43
CA PRO A 289 5.71 -3.15 74.65
C PRO A 289 4.61 -3.93 73.87
N VAL A 290 4.68 -5.26 73.82
CA VAL A 290 4.30 -6.10 72.65
C VAL A 290 3.53 -7.39 72.99
N SER A 291 3.01 -8.05 71.94
CA SER A 291 2.71 -9.51 71.83
C SER A 291 1.43 -10.07 72.51
N PRO A 292 0.94 -11.29 72.13
CA PRO A 292 1.13 -12.07 70.89
C PRO A 292 -0.16 -12.70 70.29
N THR A 293 0.01 -13.35 69.12
CA THR A 293 -0.92 -14.28 68.44
C THR A 293 -1.04 -15.65 69.12
N PRO A 294 -2.16 -16.38 68.94
CA PRO A 294 -2.17 -17.85 68.87
C PRO A 294 -2.78 -18.39 67.55
N ALA A 295 -2.55 -19.66 67.21
CA ALA A 295 -2.87 -20.23 65.89
C ALA A 295 -3.40 -21.68 65.91
N ALA A 296 -3.83 -22.15 64.73
CA ALA A 296 -4.01 -23.53 64.27
C ALA A 296 -5.25 -24.35 64.71
N LYS A 297 -6.03 -24.78 63.71
CA LYS A 297 -6.27 -26.22 63.38
C LYS A 297 -6.80 -26.38 61.94
N ALA A 298 -6.87 -27.61 61.43
CA ALA A 298 -7.09 -27.93 60.01
C ALA A 298 -7.87 -29.24 59.78
N ALA A 299 -8.09 -29.58 58.49
CA ALA A 299 -8.69 -30.81 57.92
C ALA A 299 -10.23 -30.91 57.96
N PRO A 300 -10.88 -31.75 57.10
CA PRO A 300 -10.46 -32.33 55.80
C PRO A 300 -11.49 -32.10 54.65
N ILE A 301 -11.17 -32.56 53.44
CA ILE A 301 -12.10 -32.67 52.28
C ILE A 301 -12.20 -34.17 51.88
N PRO A 302 -13.40 -34.75 51.67
CA PRO A 302 -13.57 -36.15 51.23
C PRO A 302 -13.74 -36.33 49.71
N ASN A 303 -13.37 -37.50 49.19
CA ASN A 303 -13.52 -37.91 47.78
C ASN A 303 -14.42 -39.15 47.62
N THR A 304 -15.43 -39.09 46.74
CA THR A 304 -16.13 -40.21 46.07
C THR A 304 -16.94 -39.62 44.89
N THR A 305 -17.07 -40.16 43.67
CA THR A 305 -16.80 -41.48 43.04
C THR A 305 -17.92 -42.52 43.14
N SER A 306 -19.00 -42.34 42.35
CA SER A 306 -19.90 -43.35 41.73
C SER A 306 -21.14 -42.67 41.11
N ALA A 307 -21.95 -43.24 40.21
CA ALA A 307 -21.74 -44.22 39.12
C ALA A 307 -23.06 -44.32 38.29
N LEU A 308 -22.98 -44.80 37.04
CA LEU A 308 -24.04 -45.48 36.25
C LEU A 308 -25.48 -44.90 36.20
N ASN A 309 -25.91 -44.48 34.99
CA ASN A 309 -27.05 -45.12 34.28
C ASN A 309 -27.30 -44.58 32.85
N THR A 310 -27.86 -45.45 32.00
CA THR A 310 -28.21 -45.27 30.56
C THR A 310 -29.18 -46.41 30.17
N PRO A 311 -29.82 -46.48 28.97
CA PRO A 311 -30.42 -45.46 28.09
C PRO A 311 -31.91 -45.78 27.71
N MET A 312 -32.60 -44.91 26.96
CA MET A 312 -33.83 -45.16 26.15
C MET A 312 -33.92 -44.05 25.07
N ALA A 313 -34.18 -44.23 23.75
CA ALA A 313 -35.15 -45.03 22.97
C ALA A 313 -36.61 -44.55 23.10
N ALA A 314 -37.40 -44.19 22.06
CA ALA A 314 -37.22 -44.06 20.58
C ALA A 314 -38.19 -42.95 20.02
N LYS A 315 -38.81 -42.85 18.81
CA LYS A 315 -39.07 -43.73 17.64
C LYS A 315 -39.61 -42.99 16.36
N ALA A 316 -38.84 -43.00 15.26
CA ALA A 316 -39.19 -43.09 13.81
C ALA A 316 -40.36 -42.36 13.06
N ALA A 317 -40.02 -41.79 11.87
CA ALA A 317 -40.65 -41.93 10.50
C ALA A 317 -42.13 -41.49 10.24
N PRO A 318 -42.65 -41.30 8.98
CA PRO A 318 -42.23 -41.66 7.59
C PRO A 318 -41.90 -40.43 6.67
N ALA A 319 -41.47 -40.45 5.39
CA ALA A 319 -41.26 -41.41 4.28
C ALA A 319 -42.20 -41.28 3.03
N GLY A 320 -41.61 -40.91 1.87
CA GLY A 320 -41.92 -41.35 0.49
C GLY A 320 -42.85 -40.46 -0.38
N PRO A 321 -42.92 -40.61 -1.74
CA PRO A 321 -42.15 -41.43 -2.74
C PRO A 321 -41.50 -40.53 -3.87
N ALA A 322 -41.09 -40.95 -5.08
CA ALA A 322 -40.21 -42.03 -5.60
C ALA A 322 -39.70 -41.69 -7.05
N LEU A 323 -38.80 -42.51 -7.65
CA LEU A 323 -38.15 -42.33 -8.97
C LEU A 323 -38.89 -43.03 -10.15
N PRO A 324 -38.52 -42.76 -11.43
CA PRO A 324 -37.54 -43.59 -12.18
C PRO A 324 -36.54 -42.75 -13.04
N GLY A 325 -35.49 -43.29 -13.70
CA GLY A 325 -35.10 -44.69 -13.96
C GLY A 325 -33.60 -44.89 -14.30
N ARG A 326 -33.22 -46.00 -14.97
CA ARG A 326 -31.84 -46.59 -15.01
C ARG A 326 -31.44 -47.15 -16.40
N VAL A 327 -30.16 -47.01 -16.75
CA VAL A 327 -29.32 -47.83 -17.69
C VAL A 327 -27.88 -47.70 -17.13
N GLU A 328 -27.13 -48.73 -16.69
CA GLU A 328 -26.48 -49.85 -17.43
C GLU A 328 -25.49 -49.33 -18.51
N GLN A 329 -24.23 -49.78 -18.70
CA GLN A 329 -23.35 -50.82 -18.14
C GLN A 329 -21.86 -50.41 -18.36
N GLY A 330 -20.87 -51.06 -17.74
CA GLY A 330 -19.45 -50.91 -18.12
C GLY A 330 -18.42 -51.30 -17.05
N GLU A 331 -18.05 -52.58 -16.98
CA GLU A 331 -17.08 -53.14 -16.02
C GLU A 331 -15.83 -53.67 -16.74
N LEU A 332 -14.63 -53.24 -16.33
CA LEU A 332 -13.35 -53.89 -16.62
C LEU A 332 -12.37 -53.66 -15.45
N ALA A 333 -11.52 -54.65 -15.20
CA ALA A 333 -10.50 -54.67 -14.14
C ALA A 333 -9.13 -55.11 -14.73
N PHE A 334 -8.19 -55.51 -13.84
CA PHE A 334 -6.77 -55.84 -14.10
C PHE A 334 -5.88 -54.60 -14.39
N GLU A 335 -4.59 -54.57 -14.02
CA GLU A 335 -3.73 -55.62 -13.43
C GLU A 335 -2.74 -55.01 -12.40
N GLU A 336 -2.40 -55.74 -11.34
CA GLU A 336 -1.44 -55.30 -10.29
C GLU A 336 -0.11 -56.08 -10.43
N VAL A 337 1.00 -55.37 -10.70
CA VAL A 337 2.30 -56.00 -11.00
C VAL A 337 3.33 -55.80 -9.88
N GLN A 338 3.65 -56.90 -9.20
CA GLN A 338 4.75 -57.03 -8.22
C GLN A 338 6.00 -57.64 -8.86
N PRO A 339 7.22 -57.26 -8.41
CA PRO A 339 8.38 -58.14 -8.54
C PRO A 339 9.13 -58.38 -7.20
N SER A 340 8.84 -59.53 -6.60
CA SER A 340 9.81 -60.55 -6.14
C SER A 340 11.06 -60.18 -5.30
N ARG A 341 11.14 -60.75 -4.09
CA ARG A 341 12.39 -60.88 -3.29
C ARG A 341 13.07 -62.25 -3.45
N ARG A 342 14.33 -62.27 -3.91
CA ARG A 342 15.41 -63.28 -3.63
C ARG A 342 16.69 -62.81 -4.35
N ALA A 343 17.93 -63.04 -3.88
CA ALA A 343 18.43 -63.72 -2.68
C ALA A 343 19.70 -62.95 -2.17
N MET A 344 20.02 -62.89 -0.87
CA MET A 344 20.91 -63.81 -0.13
C MET A 344 22.41 -63.74 -0.55
N ARG A 345 23.43 -63.58 0.32
CA ARG A 345 23.55 -63.23 1.76
C ARG A 345 25.04 -63.11 2.13
N ALA A 346 25.40 -62.11 2.95
CA ALA A 346 26.64 -61.95 3.72
C ALA A 346 28.01 -62.00 2.99
N LEU A 347 28.86 -61.02 3.31
CA LEU A 347 30.17 -61.23 3.94
C LEU A 347 30.64 -59.91 4.56
N ASP A 348 31.38 -60.01 5.67
CA ASP A 348 31.92 -58.87 6.42
C ASP A 348 33.30 -58.47 5.86
N ASP A 349 33.58 -57.15 5.81
CA ASP A 349 34.92 -56.60 6.08
C ASP A 349 34.85 -55.07 6.22
N GLU A 350 35.46 -54.54 7.28
CA GLU A 350 35.90 -53.14 7.41
C GLU A 350 37.39 -53.10 7.06
N PRO A 351 37.89 -52.03 6.42
CA PRO A 351 38.87 -51.25 7.17
C PRO A 351 38.79 -49.72 6.97
N GLU A 352 39.41 -49.02 7.91
CA GLU A 352 39.46 -47.55 8.06
C GLU A 352 40.08 -46.80 6.86
N GLY A 353 39.70 -45.52 6.65
CA GLY A 353 40.32 -44.70 5.58
C GLY A 353 39.88 -43.23 5.47
N HIS A 354 40.26 -42.38 6.44
CA HIS A 354 40.45 -40.90 6.38
C HIS A 354 39.65 -39.99 5.40
N GLY A 355 39.08 -38.87 5.89
CA GLY A 355 38.80 -37.73 4.99
C GLY A 355 37.86 -36.58 5.42
N GLU A 356 37.98 -35.96 6.61
CA GLU A 356 37.13 -34.80 6.96
C GLU A 356 37.44 -33.52 6.12
N GLY A 357 36.70 -33.34 5.02
CA GLY A 357 36.75 -32.15 4.14
C GLY A 357 36.12 -30.88 4.72
N ARG A 358 36.62 -30.40 5.87
CA ARG A 358 36.08 -29.25 6.63
C ARG A 358 36.22 -27.91 5.88
N ARG A 359 35.26 -27.58 5.01
CA ARG A 359 35.18 -26.25 4.36
C ARG A 359 35.01 -25.14 5.40
N SER A 360 35.94 -24.18 5.39
CA SER A 360 35.98 -23.05 6.32
C SER A 360 34.90 -22.00 6.00
N LYS A 361 34.26 -21.48 7.05
CA LYS A 361 33.51 -20.22 6.98
C LYS A 361 34.52 -19.06 6.96
N PRO A 362 34.33 -18.00 6.16
CA PRO A 362 35.17 -16.81 6.23
C PRO A 362 34.99 -16.13 7.60
N SER A 363 36.09 -15.59 8.14
CA SER A 363 36.10 -14.97 9.47
C SER A 363 35.53 -13.54 9.45
N THR A 364 35.03 -13.10 10.62
CA THR A 364 34.24 -11.88 10.78
C THR A 364 34.94 -10.52 10.50
N PRO A 365 36.28 -10.31 10.61
CA PRO A 365 36.82 -8.94 10.53
C PRO A 365 36.74 -8.30 9.15
N ALA A 366 36.66 -9.09 8.06
CA ALA A 366 36.58 -8.57 6.70
C ALA A 366 35.32 -7.73 6.42
N ILE A 367 34.19 -8.10 7.02
CA ILE A 367 32.90 -7.43 6.82
C ILE A 367 32.87 -6.08 7.55
N VAL A 368 33.47 -6.01 8.75
CA VAL A 368 33.56 -4.79 9.56
C VAL A 368 34.42 -3.72 8.86
N GLY A 369 35.54 -4.12 8.25
CA GLY A 369 36.40 -3.21 7.47
C GLY A 369 35.67 -2.58 6.27
N LEU A 370 34.87 -3.36 5.55
CA LEU A 370 34.12 -2.87 4.39
C LEU A 370 33.01 -1.89 4.80
N ALA A 371 32.31 -2.17 5.90
CA ALA A 371 31.29 -1.27 6.45
C ALA A 371 31.89 0.06 6.94
N ALA A 372 33.04 0.04 7.62
CA ALA A 372 33.74 1.24 8.04
C ALA A 372 34.18 2.11 6.85
N LEU A 373 34.72 1.49 5.79
CA LEU A 373 35.11 2.19 4.56
C LEU A 373 33.91 2.89 3.89
N LEU A 374 32.74 2.23 3.87
CA LEU A 374 31.52 2.79 3.30
C LEU A 374 31.02 4.02 4.08
N VAL A 375 31.06 3.99 5.41
CA VAL A 375 30.68 5.14 6.26
C VAL A 375 31.62 6.33 6.04
N VAL A 376 32.94 6.10 5.93
CA VAL A 376 33.92 7.14 5.61
C VAL A 376 33.68 7.74 4.22
N LEU A 377 33.33 6.91 3.22
CA LEU A 377 33.01 7.37 1.87
C LEU A 377 31.75 8.25 1.86
N ILE A 378 30.70 7.85 2.57
CA ILE A 378 29.45 8.62 2.70
C ILE A 378 29.71 9.96 3.40
N ALA A 379 30.49 9.98 4.49
CA ALA A 379 30.87 11.21 5.18
C ALA A 379 31.68 12.16 4.27
N ALA A 380 32.63 11.63 3.50
CA ALA A 380 33.41 12.43 2.55
C ALA A 380 32.54 13.03 1.43
N LEU A 381 31.56 12.29 0.92
CA LEU A 381 30.59 12.79 -0.06
C LEU A 381 29.69 13.90 0.54
N PHE A 382 29.28 13.77 1.81
CA PHE A 382 28.45 14.76 2.50
C PHE A 382 29.22 16.06 2.79
N ILE A 383 30.50 15.97 3.17
CA ILE A 383 31.38 17.14 3.32
C ILE A 383 31.61 17.82 1.95
N ARG A 384 31.75 17.03 0.88
CA ARG A 384 31.94 17.54 -0.49
C ARG A 384 30.69 18.22 -1.06
N SER A 385 29.48 17.74 -0.75
CA SER A 385 28.24 18.42 -1.16
C SER A 385 28.04 19.74 -0.41
N HIS A 386 28.35 19.79 0.90
CA HIS A 386 28.26 21.02 1.69
C HIS A 386 29.26 22.11 1.27
N ARG A 387 30.46 21.75 0.79
CA ARG A 387 31.44 22.73 0.27
C ARG A 387 31.08 23.31 -1.11
N ASN A 388 30.07 22.77 -1.80
CA ASN A 388 29.68 23.17 -3.15
C ASN A 388 28.40 24.04 -3.23
N ARG A 389 27.89 24.56 -2.10
CA ARG A 389 26.85 25.59 -2.11
C ARG A 389 27.45 26.99 -2.31
N PRO A 390 27.11 27.74 -3.37
CA PRO A 390 27.39 29.17 -3.42
C PRO A 390 26.58 29.91 -2.35
N ALA A 391 27.14 30.99 -1.81
CA ALA A 391 26.47 31.80 -0.80
C ALA A 391 25.56 32.86 -1.45
N GLU A 392 24.35 32.98 -0.92
CA GLU A 392 23.37 34.01 -1.29
C GLU A 392 23.41 35.12 -0.23
N ALA A 393 23.44 36.39 -0.66
CA ALA A 393 23.69 37.53 0.21
C ALA A 393 22.40 38.12 0.81
N PRO A 394 22.43 38.68 2.04
CA PRO A 394 21.25 39.29 2.65
C PRO A 394 21.05 40.73 2.17
N GLU A 395 19.88 41.02 1.59
CA GLU A 395 19.49 42.41 1.32
C GLU A 395 19.01 43.13 2.60
N GLY A 396 19.36 44.41 2.71
CA GLY A 396 19.10 45.26 3.86
C GLY A 396 17.76 45.98 3.84
N GLN A 397 17.42 46.61 4.96
CA GLN A 397 16.18 47.36 5.16
C GLN A 397 16.12 48.65 4.31
N ALA A 398 14.93 48.96 3.80
CA ALA A 398 14.56 50.31 3.36
C ALA A 398 13.11 50.61 3.81
N SER A 399 12.85 51.87 4.19
CA SER A 399 11.66 52.25 4.97
C SER A 399 10.41 52.54 4.14
N ALA A 400 9.24 52.34 4.74
CA ALA A 400 8.01 53.00 4.31
C ALA A 400 8.07 54.52 4.58
N PRO A 401 7.15 55.28 3.97
CA PRO A 401 6.15 55.92 4.83
C PRO A 401 4.70 55.67 4.37
N ALA A 402 3.76 55.96 5.29
CA ALA A 402 2.32 56.04 5.01
C ALA A 402 1.96 57.39 4.31
N SER A 403 0.73 57.72 3.91
CA SER A 403 -0.58 57.17 4.32
C SER A 403 -1.72 57.59 3.35
N ALA A 404 -2.94 57.12 3.66
CA ALA A 404 -4.21 57.85 3.50
C ALA A 404 -4.91 58.03 2.12
N THR A 405 -5.91 57.15 1.89
CA THR A 405 -7.33 57.52 1.65
C THR A 405 -7.88 57.67 0.20
N VAL A 406 -9.19 57.38 0.09
CA VAL A 406 -10.17 57.57 -1.01
C VAL A 406 -10.25 56.48 -2.10
N ALA A 407 -11.50 56.08 -2.35
CA ALA A 407 -12.01 55.29 -3.48
C ALA A 407 -13.49 55.71 -3.71
N PRO A 408 -14.19 55.26 -4.77
CA PRO A 408 -13.76 55.07 -6.17
C PRO A 408 -14.64 55.91 -7.14
N ALA A 409 -14.20 56.12 -8.39
CA ALA A 409 -15.07 56.67 -9.44
C ALA A 409 -14.72 56.22 -10.86
N SER A 410 -15.76 56.07 -11.68
CA SER A 410 -15.78 55.95 -13.15
C SER A 410 -17.19 56.39 -13.60
N PRO A 411 -17.45 56.74 -14.87
CA PRO A 411 -16.57 56.73 -16.06
C PRO A 411 -16.48 58.09 -16.78
N SER A 412 -15.75 58.16 -17.90
CA SER A 412 -16.06 59.03 -19.06
C SER A 412 -15.21 58.67 -20.30
N GLN A 413 -15.83 58.65 -21.48
CA GLN A 413 -15.16 58.81 -22.79
C GLN A 413 -15.33 60.25 -23.28
N PRO A 414 -14.50 60.70 -24.24
CA PRO A 414 -15.05 60.93 -25.58
C PRO A 414 -14.17 60.44 -26.75
N ALA A 415 -14.67 60.62 -27.98
CA ALA A 415 -14.04 60.29 -29.27
C ALA A 415 -12.93 61.31 -29.66
N ALA A 416 -12.24 61.25 -30.82
CA ALA A 416 -12.47 60.51 -32.07
C ALA A 416 -11.17 60.23 -32.85
N ALA A 417 -11.29 59.55 -34.01
CA ALA A 417 -10.19 59.32 -34.95
C ALA A 417 -9.88 60.56 -35.83
N PRO A 418 -8.77 60.53 -36.61
CA PRO A 418 -8.93 60.09 -37.99
C PRO A 418 -7.89 59.06 -38.46
N ALA A 419 -8.13 58.43 -39.60
CA ALA A 419 -7.25 57.47 -40.25
C ALA A 419 -6.85 57.94 -41.66
N HIS A 420 -5.69 57.51 -42.17
CA HIS A 420 -5.36 57.39 -43.60
C HIS A 420 -4.17 56.41 -43.79
N PRO A 421 -3.88 55.89 -45.01
CA PRO A 421 -3.74 54.43 -45.15
C PRO A 421 -2.45 53.93 -45.84
N ALA A 422 -2.27 52.60 -45.78
CA ALA A 422 -1.57 51.74 -46.75
C ALA A 422 -0.06 51.96 -47.01
N ALA A 423 0.75 50.93 -47.30
CA ALA A 423 0.61 49.49 -47.08
C ALA A 423 2.00 48.83 -47.14
N ALA A 424 2.22 47.75 -46.39
CA ALA A 424 3.39 46.88 -46.55
C ALA A 424 3.01 45.43 -46.22
N ALA A 425 3.27 44.49 -47.12
CA ALA A 425 2.96 43.08 -46.95
C ALA A 425 4.06 42.37 -46.14
N GLY A 426 4.01 42.50 -44.81
CA GLY A 426 4.73 41.62 -43.90
C GLY A 426 3.77 40.56 -43.33
N GLY A 427 4.10 39.27 -43.48
CA GLY A 427 3.32 38.20 -42.86
C GLY A 427 3.39 38.31 -41.34
N THR A 428 2.29 38.67 -40.68
CA THR A 428 2.29 38.87 -39.23
C THR A 428 2.36 37.54 -38.50
N ASN A 429 3.54 37.21 -37.96
CA ASN A 429 3.73 36.07 -37.08
C ASN A 429 2.88 36.28 -35.82
N ALA A 430 1.80 35.50 -35.70
CA ALA A 430 0.84 35.61 -34.61
C ALA A 430 0.95 34.36 -33.73
N LYS A 431 1.26 34.57 -32.45
CA LYS A 431 1.20 33.52 -31.43
C LYS A 431 -0.20 32.90 -31.40
N GLY A 432 -0.26 31.60 -31.12
CA GLY A 432 -1.51 30.93 -30.85
C GLY A 432 -2.19 31.49 -29.59
N ALA A 433 -3.46 31.17 -29.41
CA ALA A 433 -4.22 31.53 -28.22
C ALA A 433 -4.99 30.31 -27.71
N VAL A 434 -5.36 30.28 -26.43
CA VAL A 434 -6.22 29.19 -25.92
C VAL A 434 -7.67 29.49 -26.25
N LEU A 435 -8.31 28.60 -27.03
CA LEU A 435 -9.68 28.73 -27.52
C LEU A 435 -10.68 28.03 -26.58
N GLU A 436 -10.37 26.81 -26.13
CA GLU A 436 -11.24 26.00 -25.27
C GLU A 436 -10.41 25.41 -24.13
N ARG A 437 -10.88 25.55 -22.88
CA ARG A 437 -10.23 25.05 -21.67
C ARG A 437 -11.09 24.02 -20.98
N VAL A 438 -10.62 22.78 -20.91
CA VAL A 438 -11.27 21.70 -20.17
C VAL A 438 -10.58 21.53 -18.82
N MET A 439 -11.31 21.70 -17.72
CA MET A 439 -10.74 21.56 -16.38
C MET A 439 -10.67 20.08 -15.94
N PRO A 440 -9.62 19.68 -15.20
CA PRO A 440 -9.48 18.32 -14.68
C PRO A 440 -10.62 17.95 -13.72
N GLN A 441 -11.07 16.69 -13.78
CA GLN A 441 -12.23 16.21 -13.01
C GLN A 441 -11.75 15.53 -11.73
N ILE A 442 -11.51 16.35 -10.71
CA ILE A 442 -11.05 15.91 -9.39
C ILE A 442 -12.26 15.48 -8.56
N SER A 443 -12.22 14.30 -7.97
CA SER A 443 -13.30 13.86 -7.07
C SER A 443 -13.26 14.62 -5.73
N ALA A 444 -14.42 14.77 -5.08
CA ALA A 444 -14.53 15.40 -3.78
C ALA A 444 -13.82 14.63 -2.64
N HIS A 445 -13.34 13.39 -2.88
CA HIS A 445 -12.40 12.72 -1.98
C HIS A 445 -10.96 13.13 -2.31
N ALA A 446 -10.54 13.02 -3.57
CA ALA A 446 -9.19 13.41 -3.99
C ALA A 446 -8.84 14.88 -3.64
N ASP A 447 -9.77 15.83 -3.82
CA ASP A 447 -9.55 17.23 -3.44
C ASP A 447 -9.20 17.42 -1.96
N ARG A 448 -9.81 16.62 -1.07
CA ARG A 448 -9.59 16.71 0.38
C ARG A 448 -8.20 16.22 0.81
N THR A 449 -7.51 15.42 -0.01
CA THR A 449 -6.14 14.96 0.28
C THR A 449 -5.07 16.00 -0.06
N ILE A 450 -5.39 17.03 -0.87
CA ILE A 450 -4.42 18.03 -1.33
C ILE A 450 -3.85 18.84 -0.16
N ARG A 451 -2.50 18.86 -0.06
CA ARG A 451 -1.75 19.65 0.92
C ARG A 451 -0.89 20.69 0.23
N GLY A 452 -1.04 21.95 0.63
CA GLY A 452 -0.31 23.07 0.04
C GLY A 452 -0.64 23.28 -1.44
N ARG A 453 0.25 22.85 -2.32
CA ARG A 453 0.19 23.06 -3.77
C ARG A 453 0.84 21.89 -4.50
N LEU A 454 0.06 21.12 -5.26
CA LEU A 454 0.60 20.12 -6.18
C LEU A 454 0.71 20.78 -7.56
N ALA A 455 1.89 20.74 -8.17
CA ALA A 455 2.14 21.36 -9.47
C ALA A 455 2.45 20.29 -10.52
N VAL A 456 1.74 20.33 -11.64
CA VAL A 456 1.93 19.44 -12.80
C VAL A 456 2.18 20.30 -14.04
N ARG A 457 3.16 19.91 -14.85
CA ARG A 457 3.44 20.52 -16.16
C ARG A 457 3.21 19.49 -17.26
N VAL A 458 2.20 19.73 -18.08
CA VAL A 458 1.89 18.92 -19.27
C VAL A 458 2.36 19.70 -20.50
N ARG A 459 3.23 19.10 -21.31
CA ARG A 459 3.58 19.64 -22.63
C ARG A 459 2.60 19.08 -23.66
N VAL A 460 2.03 19.95 -24.48
CA VAL A 460 1.12 19.60 -25.57
C VAL A 460 1.63 20.11 -26.91
N ALA A 461 1.53 19.28 -27.93
CA ALA A 461 1.75 19.66 -29.32
C ALA A 461 0.40 19.86 -30.00
N VAL A 462 0.22 21.02 -30.62
CA VAL A 462 -1.03 21.49 -31.22
C VAL A 462 -0.91 21.44 -32.74
N ASP A 463 -1.89 20.86 -33.42
CA ASP A 463 -1.91 20.81 -34.89
C ASP A 463 -2.35 22.13 -35.54
N ARG A 464 -2.35 22.17 -36.88
CA ARG A 464 -2.77 23.34 -37.66
C ARG A 464 -4.28 23.64 -37.58
N ASP A 465 -5.08 22.72 -37.03
CA ASP A 465 -6.51 22.89 -36.76
C ASP A 465 -6.76 23.40 -35.32
N GLY A 466 -5.72 23.49 -34.49
CA GLY A 466 -5.83 23.95 -33.11
C GLY A 466 -6.17 22.86 -32.09
N LYS A 467 -6.08 21.57 -32.46
CA LYS A 467 -6.33 20.44 -31.57
C LYS A 467 -5.01 19.95 -30.96
N VAL A 468 -5.07 19.36 -29.76
CA VAL A 468 -3.91 18.69 -29.16
C VAL A 468 -3.68 17.34 -29.84
N ALA A 469 -2.64 17.26 -30.66
CA ALA A 469 -2.25 16.04 -31.38
C ALA A 469 -1.39 15.09 -30.51
N ASN A 470 -0.62 15.64 -29.56
CA ASN A 470 0.14 14.85 -28.59
C ASN A 470 0.21 15.59 -27.25
N ALA A 471 0.22 14.84 -26.14
CA ALA A 471 0.34 15.36 -24.78
C ALA A 471 1.10 14.39 -23.88
N GLY A 472 2.07 14.93 -23.13
CA GLY A 472 2.90 14.18 -22.17
C GLY A 472 3.44 15.08 -21.04
N PHE A 473 4.03 14.47 -20.02
CA PHE A 473 4.53 15.22 -18.86
C PHE A 473 5.89 15.87 -19.13
N GLU A 474 6.00 17.16 -18.83
CA GLU A 474 7.28 17.81 -18.55
C GLU A 474 7.64 17.69 -17.07
N SER A 475 6.63 17.62 -16.20
CA SER A 475 6.78 17.25 -14.79
C SER A 475 5.45 16.74 -14.26
N ALA A 476 5.39 15.46 -13.87
CA ALA A 476 4.16 14.84 -13.34
C ALA A 476 3.77 15.33 -11.93
N GLY A 477 4.67 16.04 -11.22
CA GLY A 477 4.49 16.34 -9.80
C GLY A 477 4.62 15.09 -8.91
N PRO A 478 4.24 15.19 -7.62
CA PRO A 478 4.47 14.14 -6.63
C PRO A 478 3.26 13.20 -6.41
N SER A 479 2.28 13.16 -7.33
CA SER A 479 1.14 12.23 -7.24
C SER A 479 0.59 11.90 -8.62
N ARG A 480 0.49 10.60 -8.92
CA ARG A 480 0.09 10.10 -10.23
C ARG A 480 -1.37 10.44 -10.59
N TYR A 481 -2.28 10.44 -9.62
CA TYR A 481 -3.69 10.79 -9.86
C TYR A 481 -3.84 12.22 -10.42
N PHE A 482 -3.23 13.21 -9.79
CA PHE A 482 -3.28 14.60 -10.24
C PHE A 482 -2.53 14.80 -11.57
N ALA A 483 -1.48 14.02 -11.81
CA ALA A 483 -0.81 13.98 -13.11
C ALA A 483 -1.77 13.47 -14.22
N ASN A 484 -2.41 12.32 -13.99
CA ASN A 484 -3.35 11.70 -14.92
C ASN A 484 -4.53 12.63 -15.23
N GLN A 485 -5.14 13.23 -14.21
CA GLN A 485 -6.23 14.20 -14.38
C GLN A 485 -5.79 15.45 -15.17
N ALA A 486 -4.61 16.01 -14.91
CA ALA A 486 -4.05 17.11 -15.69
C ALA A 486 -3.83 16.73 -17.16
N LEU A 487 -3.33 15.52 -17.43
CA LEU A 487 -3.06 15.03 -18.78
C LEU A 487 -4.33 14.76 -19.58
N GLU A 488 -5.34 14.14 -18.97
CA GLU A 488 -6.63 13.89 -19.62
C GLU A 488 -7.45 15.16 -19.84
N ALA A 489 -7.27 16.17 -18.97
CA ALA A 489 -7.80 17.51 -19.21
C ALA A 489 -7.09 18.18 -20.40
N ALA A 490 -5.75 18.23 -20.38
CA ALA A 490 -4.92 18.86 -21.41
C ALA A 490 -5.20 18.31 -22.82
N ARG A 491 -5.41 17.00 -22.96
CA ARG A 491 -5.77 16.34 -24.24
C ARG A 491 -7.09 16.81 -24.85
N LYS A 492 -7.95 17.49 -24.08
CA LYS A 492 -9.27 17.97 -24.50
C LYS A 492 -9.28 19.49 -24.75
N TRP A 493 -8.15 20.19 -24.60
CA TRP A 493 -8.06 21.63 -24.87
C TRP A 493 -8.03 21.94 -26.38
N ARG A 494 -8.44 23.15 -26.73
CA ARG A 494 -8.27 23.71 -28.09
C ARG A 494 -7.59 25.05 -28.06
N PHE A 495 -6.95 25.37 -29.17
CA PHE A 495 -6.18 26.58 -29.38
C PHE A 495 -6.57 27.23 -30.71
N THR A 496 -6.42 28.53 -30.82
CA THR A 496 -6.31 29.21 -32.12
C THR A 496 -4.92 28.86 -32.67
N PRO A 497 -4.81 28.30 -33.90
CA PRO A 497 -3.51 27.97 -34.49
C PRO A 497 -2.59 29.19 -34.55
N ALA A 498 -1.33 29.00 -34.20
CA ALA A 498 -0.29 29.99 -34.44
C ALA A 498 -0.14 30.23 -35.95
N ARG A 499 0.32 31.42 -36.34
CA ARG A 499 0.60 31.78 -37.74
C ARG A 499 2.04 32.21 -37.91
N ALA A 500 2.68 31.70 -38.97
CA ALA A 500 3.95 32.17 -39.48
C ALA A 500 3.80 32.50 -40.97
N ASP A 501 4.26 33.67 -41.40
CA ASP A 501 4.16 34.14 -42.79
C ASP A 501 2.74 34.04 -43.39
N GLY A 502 1.72 34.29 -42.55
CA GLY A 502 0.30 34.19 -42.91
C GLY A 502 -0.27 32.76 -42.99
N ARG A 503 0.54 31.71 -42.83
CA ARG A 503 0.13 30.29 -42.84
C ARG A 503 -0.03 29.75 -41.41
N THR A 504 -0.93 28.79 -41.20
CA THR A 504 -1.08 28.13 -39.89
C THR A 504 0.05 27.13 -39.62
N VAL A 505 0.64 27.23 -38.43
CA VAL A 505 1.75 26.41 -37.94
C VAL A 505 1.35 25.64 -36.67
N ALA A 506 2.16 24.66 -36.30
CA ALA A 506 1.83 23.63 -35.32
C ALA A 506 2.59 23.87 -34.00
N SER A 507 1.94 24.63 -33.10
CA SER A 507 2.57 25.17 -31.89
C SER A 507 2.75 24.16 -30.75
N THR A 508 3.76 24.38 -29.92
CA THR A 508 4.04 23.61 -28.69
C THR A 508 3.81 24.46 -27.45
N TRP A 509 2.99 23.95 -26.52
CA TRP A 509 2.61 24.63 -25.29
C TRP A 509 2.99 23.82 -24.06
N VAL A 510 3.20 24.50 -22.94
CA VAL A 510 3.29 23.92 -21.60
C VAL A 510 2.13 24.45 -20.75
N LEU A 511 1.30 23.54 -20.28
CA LEU A 511 0.19 23.81 -19.38
C LEU A 511 0.63 23.50 -17.95
N ARG A 512 0.76 24.55 -17.13
CA ARG A 512 1.06 24.43 -15.69
C ARG A 512 -0.25 24.39 -14.91
N PHE A 513 -0.61 23.20 -14.43
CA PHE A 513 -1.72 22.99 -13.49
C PHE A 513 -1.18 23.16 -12.06
N GLU A 514 -1.87 23.94 -11.24
CA GLU A 514 -1.64 24.01 -9.79
C GLU A 514 -2.92 23.61 -9.05
N PHE A 515 -2.85 22.45 -8.41
CA PHE A 515 -3.92 21.91 -7.57
C PHE A 515 -3.74 22.39 -6.14
N ARG A 516 -4.79 22.97 -5.57
CA ARG A 516 -4.96 23.29 -4.16
C ARG A 516 -6.36 22.82 -3.75
N ARG A 517 -6.56 22.51 -2.47
CA ARG A 517 -7.88 22.06 -1.97
C ARG A 517 -8.96 23.10 -2.28
N GLY A 518 -10.04 22.67 -2.94
CA GLY A 518 -11.13 23.49 -3.44
C GLY A 518 -10.82 24.35 -4.68
N ARG A 519 -9.62 24.28 -5.28
CA ARG A 519 -9.21 25.17 -6.37
C ARG A 519 -8.09 24.60 -7.25
N THR A 520 -8.35 24.48 -8.55
CA THR A 520 -7.31 24.26 -9.57
C THR A 520 -7.08 25.53 -10.38
N ASP A 521 -5.84 26.04 -10.40
CA ASP A 521 -5.40 27.07 -11.35
C ASP A 521 -4.70 26.40 -12.55
N VAL A 522 -4.85 26.94 -13.76
CA VAL A 522 -4.10 26.46 -14.94
C VAL A 522 -3.55 27.64 -15.72
N ASN A 523 -2.22 27.67 -15.92
CA ASN A 523 -1.52 28.71 -16.66
C ASN A 523 -0.88 28.13 -17.95
N PRO A 524 -1.37 28.51 -19.15
CA PRO A 524 -0.84 28.06 -20.43
C PRO A 524 0.31 28.97 -20.92
N VAL A 525 1.42 28.38 -21.35
CA VAL A 525 2.56 29.09 -21.96
C VAL A 525 2.89 28.47 -23.31
N GLU A 526 2.86 29.26 -24.38
CA GLU A 526 3.36 28.85 -25.69
C GLU A 526 4.90 28.90 -25.70
N VAL A 527 5.53 27.77 -26.04
CA VAL A 527 6.99 27.59 -26.01
C VAL A 527 7.59 27.66 -27.41
N ALA A 528 6.86 27.23 -28.44
CA ALA A 528 7.21 27.40 -29.85
C ALA A 528 5.94 27.53 -30.72
N PRO A 529 5.95 28.36 -31.78
CA PRO A 529 4.86 28.45 -32.76
C PRO A 529 4.86 27.28 -33.77
#